data_AF-A0A9X2BND1-F1
#
_entry.id   AF-A0A9X2BND1-F1
#
_cell.length_a   1.000
_cell.length_b   1.000
_cell.length_c   1.000
_cell.angle_alpha   90.00
_cell.angle_beta   90.00
_cell.angle_gamma   90.00
#
_symmetry.space_group_name_H-M   'P 1'
#
loop_
_entity.id
_entity.type
_entity.pdbx_description
1 polymer ?
#
loop_
_entity_poly.entity_id
_entity_poly.type
_entity_poly.pdbx_seq_one_letter_code
_entity_poly.pdbx_strand_id
1 'polypeptide(L)'
;MNETPPPENPTKSLEELVAEYGDLQLVDAHNHDASRFQYDHERPNWEQNSVDRVVLFGDVSEPSAVQTDNIAWGAYEEYPERIIPFFSGANLLEESGLQTVKDN
;
A
#
# COMPACT_ATOMS: atom_id res chain seq x y z
N MET A 1 -40.34 -3.19 20.86
CA MET A 1 -39.58 -1.94 21.04
C MET A 1 -39.31 -1.43 19.64
N ASN A 2 -39.76 -0.21 19.30
CA ASN A 2 -39.40 0.43 18.03
C ASN A 2 -38.06 1.12 18.26
N GLU A 3 -36.99 0.58 17.69
CA GLU A 3 -35.71 1.29 17.66
C GLU A 3 -35.79 2.36 16.58
N THR A 4 -35.63 3.62 16.99
CA THR A 4 -35.44 4.73 16.05
C THR A 4 -34.10 4.52 15.36
N PRO A 5 -34.03 4.50 14.02
CA PRO A 5 -32.76 4.36 13.34
C PRO A 5 -31.84 5.52 13.73
N PRO A 6 -30.52 5.27 13.87
CA PRO A 6 -29.57 6.33 14.17
C PRO A 6 -29.66 7.42 13.10
N PRO A 7 -29.41 8.69 13.47
CA PRO A 7 -29.39 9.77 12.50
C PRO A 7 -28.38 9.44 11.40
N GLU A 8 -28.82 9.50 10.14
CA GLU A 8 -27.92 9.40 8.99
C GLU A 8 -27.00 10.62 9.02
N ASN A 9 -25.72 10.40 9.32
CA ASN A 9 -24.72 11.43 9.10
C ASN A 9 -24.62 11.68 7.59
N PRO A 10 -24.59 12.94 7.13
CA PRO A 10 -24.39 13.22 5.72
C PRO A 10 -23.07 12.60 5.26
N THR A 11 -23.12 11.80 4.20
CA THR A 11 -21.94 11.19 3.57
C THR A 11 -21.12 12.28 2.90
N LYS A 12 -19.92 12.54 3.38
CA LYS A 12 -18.95 13.46 2.77
C LYS A 12 -18.42 12.90 1.45
N SER A 13 -18.13 13.78 0.49
CA SER A 13 -17.37 13.40 -0.71
C SER A 13 -15.91 13.09 -0.35
N LEU A 14 -15.16 12.46 -1.27
CA LEU A 14 -13.75 12.20 -1.06
C LEU A 14 -12.95 13.50 -0.92
N GLU A 15 -13.27 14.52 -1.71
CA GLU A 15 -12.63 15.83 -1.64
C GLU A 15 -12.86 16.51 -0.28
N GLU A 16 -14.07 16.38 0.28
CA GLU A 16 -14.37 16.88 1.63
C GLU A 16 -13.59 16.11 2.71
N LEU A 17 -13.44 14.80 2.55
CA LEU A 17 -12.62 13.98 3.46
C LEU A 17 -11.14 14.34 3.39
N VAL A 18 -10.59 14.54 2.20
CA VAL A 18 -9.19 14.96 1.99
C VAL A 18 -8.96 16.35 2.57
N ALA A 19 -9.90 17.29 2.37
CA ALA A 19 -9.80 18.63 2.94
C ALA A 19 -9.83 18.63 4.48
N GLU A 20 -10.55 17.70 5.10
CA GLU A 20 -10.68 17.62 6.57
C GLU A 20 -9.59 16.79 7.24
N TYR A 21 -9.10 15.74 6.58
CA TYR A 21 -8.22 14.73 7.18
C TYR A 21 -6.87 14.57 6.48
N GLY A 22 -6.59 15.35 5.43
CA GLY A 22 -5.38 15.19 4.62
C GLY A 22 -4.06 15.43 5.38
N ASP A 23 -4.11 16.06 6.55
CA ASP A 23 -2.95 16.27 7.43
C ASP A 23 -2.68 15.11 8.41
N LEU A 24 -3.55 14.08 8.45
CA LEU A 24 -3.44 12.95 9.38
C LEU A 24 -2.36 11.92 9.01
N GLN A 25 -1.58 12.15 7.95
CA GLN A 25 -0.53 11.25 7.46
C GLN A 25 -1.05 9.83 7.18
N LEU A 26 -2.04 9.73 6.28
CA LEU A 26 -2.70 8.47 5.94
C LEU A 26 -1.72 7.47 5.32
N VAL A 27 -1.72 6.23 5.83
CA VAL A 27 -0.98 5.11 5.24
C VAL A 27 -1.94 4.16 4.55
N ASP A 28 -1.78 3.96 3.24
CA ASP A 28 -2.44 2.86 2.54
C ASP A 28 -1.75 1.56 2.92
N ALA A 29 -2.40 0.77 3.76
CA ALA A 29 -1.84 -0.47 4.30
C ALA A 29 -2.04 -1.68 3.35
N HIS A 30 -2.72 -1.52 2.22
CA HIS A 30 -3.07 -2.64 1.34
C HIS A 30 -3.00 -2.23 -0.15
N ASN A 31 -1.79 -2.17 -0.70
CA ASN A 31 -1.58 -1.78 -2.08
C ASN A 31 -0.84 -2.86 -2.89
N HIS A 32 -1.44 -3.27 -4.01
CA HIS A 32 -0.94 -4.33 -4.90
C HIS A 32 -0.17 -3.80 -6.13
N ASP A 33 0.15 -2.51 -6.16
CA ASP A 33 0.60 -1.83 -7.38
C ASP A 33 2.08 -2.09 -7.72
N ALA A 34 2.81 -2.90 -6.93
CA ALA A 34 4.11 -3.41 -7.39
C ALA A 34 3.96 -4.29 -8.63
N SER A 35 2.81 -4.98 -8.75
CA SER A 35 2.49 -5.77 -9.92
C SER A 35 2.49 -4.89 -11.17
N ARG A 36 3.36 -5.25 -12.13
CA ARG A 36 3.53 -4.51 -13.40
C ARG A 36 3.95 -3.04 -13.25
N PHE A 37 4.60 -2.67 -12.14
CA PHE A 37 5.06 -1.30 -11.87
C PHE A 37 3.92 -0.26 -11.86
N GLN A 38 2.72 -0.67 -11.45
CA GLN A 38 1.55 0.22 -11.43
C GLN A 38 1.69 1.36 -10.41
N TYR A 39 2.55 1.21 -9.40
CA TYR A 39 2.80 2.26 -8.41
C TYR A 39 3.23 3.57 -9.06
N ASP A 40 3.98 3.53 -10.17
CA ASP A 40 4.39 4.73 -10.90
C ASP A 40 3.20 5.48 -11.52
N HIS A 41 2.18 4.73 -11.95
CA HIS A 41 0.95 5.30 -12.49
C HIS A 41 0.03 5.86 -11.41
N GLU A 42 0.00 5.24 -10.22
CA GLU A 42 -0.92 5.57 -9.13
C GLU A 42 -0.43 6.70 -8.22
N ARG A 43 0.88 7.03 -8.26
CA ARG A 43 1.46 8.14 -7.49
C ARG A 43 0.68 9.47 -7.55
N PRO A 44 0.19 9.95 -8.72
CA PRO A 44 -0.63 11.15 -8.78
C PRO A 44 -1.94 11.03 -7.98
N ASN A 45 -2.55 9.84 -7.94
CA ASN A 45 -3.76 9.59 -7.16
C ASN A 45 -3.45 9.61 -5.66
N TRP A 46 -2.31 9.08 -5.23
CA TRP A 46 -1.89 9.15 -3.83
C TRP A 46 -1.67 10.60 -3.37
N GLU A 47 -1.02 11.41 -4.21
CA GLU A 47 -0.81 12.84 -3.95
C GLU A 47 -2.14 13.60 -3.88
N GLN A 48 -3.03 13.39 -4.87
CA GLN A 48 -4.34 14.05 -4.92
C GLN A 48 -5.21 13.74 -3.69
N ASN A 49 -5.07 12.54 -3.11
CA ASN A 49 -5.87 12.07 -1.98
C ASN A 49 -5.14 12.15 -0.64
N SER A 50 -4.00 12.84 -0.57
CA SER A 50 -3.20 12.99 0.66
C SER A 50 -2.85 11.67 1.36
N VAL A 51 -2.56 10.63 0.57
CA VAL A 51 -1.95 9.40 1.07
C VAL A 51 -0.46 9.69 1.32
N ASP A 52 -0.05 9.63 2.58
CA ASP A 52 1.31 9.94 3.02
C ASP A 52 2.28 8.80 2.70
N ARG A 53 1.91 7.56 3.00
CA ARG A 53 2.74 6.38 2.72
C ARG A 53 1.92 5.22 2.20
N VAL A 54 2.59 4.30 1.49
CA VAL A 54 1.97 3.13 0.90
C VAL A 54 2.75 1.88 1.30
N VAL A 55 2.07 0.93 1.93
CA VAL A 55 2.55 -0.43 2.09
C VAL A 55 2.37 -1.14 0.76
N LEU A 56 3.48 -1.29 0.04
CA LEU A 56 3.50 -1.75 -1.33
C LEU A 56 3.90 -3.22 -1.40
N PHE A 57 3.05 -4.02 -2.03
CA PHE A 57 3.33 -5.38 -2.45
C PHE A 57 2.69 -5.61 -3.82
N GLY A 58 2.86 -6.81 -4.38
CA GLY A 58 2.26 -7.15 -5.67
C GLY A 58 1.48 -8.45 -5.59
N ASP A 59 1.87 -9.42 -6.41
CA ASP A 59 1.16 -10.69 -6.48
C ASP A 59 1.38 -11.50 -5.18
N VAL A 60 0.39 -12.32 -4.82
CA VAL A 60 0.42 -13.08 -3.55
C VAL A 60 0.83 -14.53 -3.75
N SER A 61 0.80 -15.03 -4.98
CA SER A 61 1.13 -16.43 -5.30
C SER A 61 2.44 -16.55 -6.05
N GLU A 62 3.21 -17.58 -5.71
CA GLU A 62 4.41 -17.96 -6.46
C GLU A 62 4.07 -18.36 -7.90
N PRO A 63 5.01 -18.17 -8.85
CA PRO A 63 6.33 -17.55 -8.65
C PRO A 63 6.31 -16.02 -8.70
N SER A 64 5.17 -15.42 -9.09
CA SER A 64 5.07 -13.98 -9.36
C SER A 64 5.29 -13.13 -8.11
N ALA A 65 4.86 -13.61 -6.95
CA ALA A 65 5.04 -12.92 -5.67
C ALA A 65 6.50 -12.53 -5.39
N VAL A 66 7.46 -13.43 -5.65
CA VAL A 66 8.90 -13.16 -5.48
C VAL A 66 9.37 -12.06 -6.42
N GLN A 67 8.88 -12.06 -7.67
CA GLN A 67 9.24 -11.01 -8.62
C GLN A 67 8.72 -9.65 -8.16
N THR A 68 7.48 -9.58 -7.68
CA THR A 68 6.87 -8.33 -7.24
C THR A 68 7.40 -7.83 -5.90
N ASP A 69 7.89 -8.72 -5.02
CA ASP A 69 8.63 -8.34 -3.81
C ASP A 69 9.87 -7.50 -4.15
N ASN A 70 10.64 -7.93 -5.16
CA ASN A 70 11.82 -7.18 -5.61
C ASN A 70 11.45 -5.84 -6.25
N ILE A 71 10.31 -5.74 -6.92
CA ILE A 71 9.80 -4.46 -7.45
C ILE A 71 9.44 -3.53 -6.30
N ALA A 72 8.72 -4.02 -5.29
CA ALA A 72 8.38 -3.24 -4.10
C ALA A 72 9.64 -2.74 -3.36
N TRP A 73 10.68 -3.58 -3.30
CA TRP A 73 11.98 -3.19 -2.76
C TRP A 73 12.64 -2.07 -3.58
N GLY A 74 12.73 -2.21 -4.90
CA GLY A 74 13.30 -1.16 -5.75
C GLY A 74 12.53 0.17 -5.65
N ALA A 75 11.20 0.11 -5.54
CA ALA A 75 10.38 1.29 -5.31
C ALA A 75 10.67 1.96 -3.94
N TYR A 76 10.98 1.17 -2.91
CA TYR A 76 11.44 1.67 -1.62
C TYR A 76 12.81 2.33 -1.71
N GLU A 77 13.76 1.74 -2.43
CA GLU A 77 15.08 2.35 -2.64
C GLU A 77 14.99 3.71 -3.35
N GLU A 78 14.08 3.84 -4.31
CA GLU A 78 13.85 5.09 -5.05
C GLU A 78 13.05 6.13 -4.24
N TYR A 79 12.05 5.67 -3.47
CA TYR A 79 11.10 6.53 -2.74
C TYR A 79 10.91 6.12 -1.26
N PRO A 80 11.97 6.15 -0.43
CA PRO A 80 11.93 5.57 0.92
C PRO A 80 11.01 6.31 1.90
N GLU A 81 10.69 7.57 1.64
CA GLU A 81 9.74 8.34 2.45
C GLU A 81 8.27 8.06 2.12
N ARG A 82 8.01 7.43 0.97
CA ARG A 82 6.66 7.16 0.46
C ARG A 82 6.30 5.69 0.52
N ILE A 83 7.25 4.80 0.28
CA ILE A 83 7.01 3.36 0.13
C ILE A 83 7.46 2.62 1.38
N ILE A 84 6.64 1.66 1.81
CA ILE A 84 6.98 0.65 2.81
C ILE A 84 6.88 -0.70 2.09
N PRO A 85 7.98 -1.40 1.80
CA PRO A 85 7.91 -2.65 1.07
C PRO A 85 7.32 -3.74 1.96
N PHE A 86 6.46 -4.58 1.39
CA PHE A 86 5.91 -5.76 2.06
C PHE A 86 6.13 -7.00 1.20
N PHE A 87 6.72 -8.04 1.80
CA PHE A 87 7.06 -9.27 1.09
C PHE A 87 5.97 -10.32 1.23
N SER A 88 5.39 -10.75 0.10
CA SER A 88 4.39 -11.82 0.01
C SER A 88 4.95 -13.12 -0.56
N GLY A 89 6.08 -13.07 -1.28
CA GLY A 89 6.68 -14.19 -2.00
C GLY A 89 7.90 -14.81 -1.30
N ALA A 90 8.64 -14.06 -0.50
CA ALA A 90 9.81 -14.60 0.21
C ALA A 90 9.39 -15.66 1.25
N ASN A 91 9.78 -16.92 1.03
CA ASN A 91 9.53 -18.01 1.99
C ASN A 91 10.46 -17.92 3.21
N LEU A 92 10.02 -17.24 4.26
CA LEU A 92 10.80 -17.02 5.48
C LEU A 92 11.04 -18.27 6.33
N LEU A 93 10.41 -19.41 6.01
CA LEU A 93 10.67 -20.69 6.69
C LEU A 93 11.95 -21.37 6.16
N GLU A 94 12.44 -20.92 5.00
CA GLU A 94 13.67 -21.42 4.39
C GLU A 94 14.79 -20.38 4.50
N GLU A 95 16.03 -20.86 4.66
CA GLU A 95 17.21 -20.00 4.75
C GLU A 95 17.39 -19.14 3.49
N SER A 96 17.02 -19.67 2.33
CA SER A 96 16.99 -18.96 1.06
C SER A 96 16.08 -17.73 1.09
N GLY A 97 14.86 -17.85 1.61
CA GLY A 97 13.94 -16.71 1.72
C GLY A 97 14.39 -15.69 2.77
N LEU A 98 14.98 -16.14 3.89
CA LEU A 98 15.64 -15.23 4.84
C LEU A 98 16.81 -14.47 4.21
N GLN A 99 17.57 -15.13 3.32
CA GLN A 99 18.68 -14.49 2.62
C GLN A 99 18.17 -13.49 1.58
N THR A 100 17.11 -13.81 0.83
CA THR A 100 16.45 -12.88 -0.10
C THR A 100 16.03 -11.59 0.58
N VAL A 101 15.45 -11.67 1.79
CA VAL A 101 15.06 -10.49 2.57
C VAL A 101 16.26 -9.69 3.09
N LYS A 102 17.45 -10.31 3.24
CA LYS A 102 18.67 -9.61 3.69
C LYS A 102 19.46 -8.97 2.55
N ASP A 103 19.37 -9.54 1.35
CA ASP A 103 20.09 -9.09 0.17
C ASP A 103 19.37 -7.94 -0.56
N ASN A 104 18.07 -7.81 -0.30
CA ASN A 104 17.27 -6.63 -0.57
C ASN A 104 17.49 -5.65 0.58
#